data_AF-A0A922VL59-F1
#
_entry.id   AF-A0A922VL59-F1
#
_cell.length_a   1.000
_cell.length_b   1.000
_cell.length_c   1.000
_cell.angle_alpha   90.00
_cell.angle_beta   90.00
_cell.angle_gamma   90.00
#
_symmetry.space_group_name_H-M   'P 1'
#
loop_
_entity.id
_entity.type
_entity.pdbx_description
1 polymer ?
#
loop_
_entity_poly.entity_id
_entity_poly.type
_entity_poly.pdbx_seq_one_letter_code
_entity_poly.pdbx_strand_id
1 'polypeptide(L)'
;MHRRPVGRARLLAGLAAVVIVAGSLLRWWSVGGRNGLPALSGNAFDGFGILVFFVALATVALITLPYATDRPVRADRWPAYAILAGTGWFAFIIRIVDLAALRAFQFDQPTEIFTSGPGLWVTGIGLVMLARAAYDVFREPPVR
;
A
#
# COMPACT_ATOMS: atom_id res chain seq x y z
N MET A 1 9.22 31.48 10.03
CA MET A 1 9.09 30.12 9.47
C MET A 1 7.71 29.97 8.83
N HIS A 2 7.56 30.25 7.53
CA HIS A 2 6.31 30.01 6.81
C HIS A 2 6.26 28.52 6.42
N ARG A 3 5.60 27.69 7.23
CA ARG A 3 5.34 26.29 6.88
C ARG A 3 4.41 26.31 5.67
N ARG A 4 4.90 25.88 4.49
CA ARG A 4 4.03 25.67 3.33
C ARG A 4 2.94 24.67 3.75
N PRO A 5 1.65 24.99 3.57
CA PRO A 5 0.58 24.08 3.94
C PRO A 5 0.74 22.76 3.18
N VAL A 6 0.58 21.64 3.87
CA VAL A 6 0.58 20.32 3.24
C VAL A 6 -0.58 20.30 2.26
N GLY A 7 -0.29 20.19 0.95
CA GLY A 7 -1.33 20.07 -0.07
C GLY A 7 -2.22 18.88 0.22
N ARG A 8 -3.52 19.00 -0.09
CA ARG A 8 -4.51 17.93 0.14
C ARG A 8 -4.08 16.58 -0.46
N ALA A 9 -3.41 16.61 -1.61
CA ALA A 9 -2.90 15.40 -2.27
C ALA A 9 -1.80 14.70 -1.43
N ARG A 10 -0.88 15.45 -0.82
CA ARG A 10 0.16 14.89 0.06
C ARG A 10 -0.41 14.34 1.36
N LEU A 11 -1.47 14.95 1.91
CA LEU A 11 -2.20 14.38 3.06
C LEU A 11 -2.84 13.04 2.70
N LEU A 12 -3.47 12.93 1.52
CA LEU A 12 -4.03 11.67 1.05
C LEU A 12 -2.95 10.60 0.85
N ALA A 13 -1.78 10.97 0.30
CA ALA A 13 -0.65 10.06 0.17
C ALA A 13 -0.12 9.57 1.54
N GLY A 14 -0.04 10.46 2.53
CA GLY A 14 0.31 10.09 3.90
C GLY A 14 -0.70 9.13 4.53
N LEU A 15 -1.99 9.41 4.38
CA LEU A 15 -3.05 8.52 4.86
C LEU A 15 -3.00 7.16 4.15
N ALA A 16 -2.78 7.15 2.83
CA ALA A 16 -2.59 5.93 2.05
C ALA A 16 -1.42 5.09 2.60
N ALA A 17 -0.29 5.71 2.91
CA ALA A 17 0.86 5.01 3.48
C ALA A 17 0.54 4.38 4.84
N VAL A 18 -0.18 5.09 5.72
CA VAL A 18 -0.62 4.53 7.02
C VAL A 18 -1.54 3.33 6.82
N VAL A 19 -2.50 3.44 5.90
CA VAL A 19 -3.44 2.34 5.59
C VAL A 19 -2.68 1.13 5.03
N ILE A 20 -1.72 1.34 4.12
CA ILE A 20 -0.89 0.25 3.59
C ILE A 20 -0.07 -0.41 4.69
N VAL A 21 0.58 0.36 5.57
CA VAL A 21 1.34 -0.20 6.70
C VAL A 21 0.41 -1.05 7.58
N ALA A 22 -0.74 -0.52 7.97
CA ALA A 22 -1.71 -1.26 8.77
C ALA A 22 -2.14 -2.56 8.06
N GLY A 23 -2.49 -2.48 6.78
CA GLY A 23 -2.84 -3.64 5.96
C GLY A 23 -1.71 -4.65 5.82
N SER A 24 -0.45 -4.21 5.85
CA SER A 24 0.73 -5.09 5.72
C SER A 24 1.00 -5.92 6.98
N LEU A 25 0.66 -5.37 8.16
CA LEU A 25 0.79 -6.07 9.44
C LEU A 25 -0.34 -7.10 9.66
N LEU A 26 -1.51 -6.85 9.08
CA LEU A 26 -2.66 -7.73 9.18
C LEU A 26 -2.46 -9.03 8.39
N ARG A 27 -3.24 -10.05 8.74
CA ARG A 27 -3.23 -11.34 8.04
C ARG A 27 -3.67 -11.17 6.58
N TRP A 28 -2.87 -11.69 5.65
CA TRP A 28 -3.18 -11.70 4.21
C TRP A 28 -3.77 -13.03 3.77
N TRP A 29 -3.37 -14.12 4.41
CA TRP A 29 -3.84 -15.45 4.08
C TRP A 29 -3.85 -16.35 5.32
N SER A 30 -4.71 -17.37 5.27
CA SER A 30 -4.79 -18.43 6.26
C SER A 30 -5.17 -19.72 5.54
N VAL A 31 -4.51 -20.83 5.86
CA VAL A 31 -4.83 -22.17 5.35
C VAL A 31 -4.85 -23.14 6.51
N GLY A 32 -5.73 -24.14 6.46
CA GLY A 32 -5.88 -25.11 7.54
C GLY A 32 -6.75 -24.58 8.68
N GLY A 33 -6.65 -25.18 9.87
CA GLY A 33 -7.55 -24.89 10.99
C GLY A 33 -8.87 -25.68 10.95
N ARG A 34 -9.03 -26.57 9.96
CA ARG A 34 -10.19 -27.47 9.81
C ARG A 34 -9.79 -28.90 10.16
N ASN A 35 -10.73 -29.69 10.67
CA ASN A 35 -10.55 -31.10 11.02
C ASN A 35 -9.41 -31.37 12.03
N GLY A 36 -9.14 -30.43 12.95
CA GLY A 36 -8.12 -30.57 13.98
C GLY A 36 -6.68 -30.31 13.53
N LEU A 37 -6.47 -29.91 12.26
CA LEU A 37 -5.15 -29.50 11.77
C LEU A 37 -4.85 -28.05 12.18
N PRO A 38 -3.59 -27.72 12.54
CA PRO A 38 -3.22 -26.35 12.90
C PRO A 38 -3.41 -25.39 11.71
N ALA A 39 -3.88 -24.17 12.00
CA ALA A 39 -3.99 -23.12 11.00
C ALA A 39 -2.62 -22.48 10.76
N LEU A 40 -2.20 -22.45 9.49
CA LEU A 40 -1.08 -21.65 9.02
C LEU A 40 -1.62 -20.30 8.53
N SER A 41 -0.91 -19.23 8.83
CA SER A 41 -1.29 -17.90 8.37
C SER A 41 -0.08 -17.01 8.21
N GLY A 42 -0.22 -16.01 7.35
CA GLY A 42 0.85 -15.08 7.03
C GLY A 42 0.34 -13.69 6.65
N ASN A 43 1.27 -12.76 6.48
CA ASN A 43 0.98 -11.36 6.17
C ASN A 43 1.79 -10.89 4.95
N ALA A 44 1.94 -9.57 4.79
CA ALA A 44 2.68 -9.00 3.67
C ALA A 44 4.16 -9.42 3.63
N PHE A 45 4.77 -9.73 4.79
CA PHE A 45 6.21 -10.00 4.86
C PHE A 45 6.59 -11.39 4.34
N ASP A 46 5.62 -12.25 4.10
CA ASP A 46 5.84 -13.52 3.43
C ASP A 46 5.94 -13.29 1.92
N GLY A 47 7.15 -13.32 1.36
CA GLY A 47 7.41 -13.22 -0.07
C GLY A 47 7.30 -11.80 -0.64
N PHE A 48 6.69 -11.65 -1.82
CA PHE A 48 6.67 -10.37 -2.56
C PHE A 48 5.80 -9.27 -1.95
N GLY A 49 4.94 -9.59 -0.97
CA GLY A 49 4.08 -8.59 -0.32
C GLY A 49 4.87 -7.47 0.39
N ILE A 50 6.11 -7.75 0.80
CA ILE A 50 6.98 -6.80 1.51
C ILE A 50 7.27 -5.53 0.68
N LEU A 51 7.24 -5.65 -0.65
CA LEU A 51 7.45 -4.51 -1.54
C LEU A 51 6.36 -3.45 -1.37
N VAL A 52 5.14 -3.85 -1.03
CA VAL A 52 4.03 -2.91 -0.79
C VAL A 52 4.28 -2.12 0.51
N PHE A 53 4.86 -2.75 1.53
CA PHE A 53 5.32 -2.07 2.73
C PHE A 53 6.44 -1.06 2.44
N PHE A 54 7.44 -1.44 1.62
CA PHE A 54 8.48 -0.51 1.19
C PHE A 54 7.95 0.67 0.38
N VAL A 55 6.93 0.45 -0.45
CA VAL A 55 6.23 1.55 -1.17
C VAL A 55 5.60 2.52 -0.18
N ALA A 56 4.97 2.04 0.90
CA ALA A 56 4.42 2.91 1.94
C ALA A 56 5.53 3.71 2.65
N LEU A 57 6.64 3.08 3.02
CA LEU A 57 7.78 3.77 3.63
C LEU A 57 8.39 4.82 2.68
N ALA A 58 8.56 4.47 1.40
CA ALA A 58 9.04 5.39 0.39
C ALA A 58 8.07 6.57 0.18
N THR A 59 6.76 6.33 0.28
CA THR A 59 5.74 7.39 0.25
C THR A 59 5.89 8.33 1.45
N VAL A 60 6.07 7.80 2.67
CA VAL A 60 6.33 8.60 3.87
C VAL A 60 7.62 9.42 3.71
N ALA A 61 8.68 8.81 3.20
CA ALA A 61 9.92 9.50 2.92
C ALA A 61 9.71 10.64 1.90
N LEU A 62 8.95 10.38 0.85
CA LEU A 62 8.68 11.36 -0.20
C LEU A 62 7.89 12.58 0.31
N ILE A 63 6.87 12.37 1.13
CA ILE A 63 6.07 13.47 1.70
C ILE A 63 6.83 14.27 2.76
N THR A 64 7.79 13.65 3.45
CA THR A 64 8.60 14.31 4.50
C THR A 64 9.79 15.07 3.91
N LEU A 65 10.26 14.67 2.72
CA LEU A 65 11.43 15.24 2.05
C LEU A 65 11.40 16.78 1.90
N PRO A 66 10.29 17.43 1.49
CA PRO A 66 10.23 18.88 1.36
C PRO A 66 10.39 19.63 2.70
N TYR A 67 10.12 18.96 3.83
CA TYR A 67 10.28 19.53 5.16
C TYR A 67 11.70 19.35 5.70
N ALA A 68 12.48 18.42 5.12
CA ALA A 68 13.85 18.13 5.53
C ALA A 68 14.90 18.97 4.78
N THR A 69 14.52 19.66 3.70
CA THR A 69 15.46 20.39 2.85
C THR A 69 14.96 21.82 2.56
N ASP A 70 15.86 22.79 2.56
CA ASP A 70 15.54 24.20 2.20
C ASP A 70 15.31 24.43 0.69
N ARG A 71 15.56 23.42 -0.16
CA ARG A 71 15.49 23.52 -1.62
C ARG A 71 14.38 22.65 -2.20
N PRO A 72 13.72 23.06 -3.29
CA PRO A 72 12.69 22.24 -3.93
C PRO A 72 13.31 20.95 -4.50
N VAL A 73 12.84 19.80 -4.02
CA VAL A 73 13.35 18.49 -4.44
C VAL A 73 12.57 17.98 -5.66
N ARG A 74 13.28 17.63 -6.74
CA ARG A 74 12.68 17.11 -7.99
C ARG A 74 11.87 15.83 -7.79
N ALA A 75 12.19 15.04 -6.77
CA ALA A 75 11.49 13.80 -6.45
C ALA A 75 10.04 14.03 -6.01
N ASP A 76 9.72 15.17 -5.37
CA ASP A 76 8.35 15.48 -4.92
C ASP A 76 7.48 16.01 -6.08
N ARG A 77 7.43 15.25 -7.16
CA ARG A 77 6.63 15.48 -8.35
C ARG A 77 5.75 14.27 -8.60
N TRP A 78 4.66 14.48 -9.36
CA TRP A 78 3.72 13.43 -9.71
C TRP A 78 4.35 12.12 -10.22
N PRO A 79 5.47 12.09 -10.99
CA PRO A 79 6.03 10.84 -11.48
C PRO A 79 6.52 9.92 -10.35
N ALA A 80 7.03 10.47 -9.25
CA ALA A 80 7.49 9.66 -8.12
C ALA A 80 6.32 8.95 -7.43
N TYR A 81 5.22 9.67 -7.18
CA TYR A 81 4.01 9.08 -6.63
C TYR A 81 3.40 8.04 -7.59
N ALA A 82 3.43 8.31 -8.90
CA ALA A 82 2.94 7.37 -9.92
C ALA A 82 3.78 6.09 -10.00
N ILE A 83 5.12 6.22 -9.93
CA ILE A 83 6.03 5.07 -9.87
C ILE A 83 5.75 4.25 -8.61
N LEU A 84 5.64 4.89 -7.44
CA LEU A 84 5.32 4.20 -6.19
C LEU A 84 3.97 3.47 -6.25
N ALA A 85 2.93 4.13 -6.77
CA ALA A 85 1.62 3.51 -6.96
C ALA A 85 1.69 2.31 -7.92
N GLY A 86 2.39 2.46 -9.05
CA GLY A 86 2.57 1.40 -10.04
C GLY A 86 3.34 0.21 -9.47
N THR A 87 4.46 0.44 -8.79
CA THR A 87 5.25 -0.59 -8.12
C THR A 87 4.44 -1.29 -7.03
N GLY A 88 3.67 -0.54 -6.24
CA GLY A 88 2.80 -1.09 -5.19
C GLY A 88 1.73 -2.02 -5.76
N TRP A 89 1.02 -1.59 -6.80
CA TRP A 89 0.04 -2.43 -7.50
C TRP A 89 0.66 -3.66 -8.15
N PHE A 90 1.81 -3.51 -8.80
CA PHE A 90 2.51 -4.62 -9.44
C PHE A 90 2.90 -5.70 -8.42
N ALA A 91 3.54 -5.30 -7.30
CA ALA A 91 3.89 -6.21 -6.23
C ALA A 91 2.67 -6.89 -5.59
N PHE A 92 1.60 -6.11 -5.37
CA PHE A 92 0.35 -6.63 -4.80
C PHE A 92 -0.31 -7.67 -5.70
N ILE A 93 -0.40 -7.41 -7.01
CA ILE A 93 -0.97 -8.34 -7.98
C ILE A 93 -0.13 -9.61 -8.06
N ILE A 94 1.20 -9.50 -8.14
CA ILE A 94 2.09 -10.67 -8.13
C ILE A 94 1.83 -11.51 -6.89
N ARG A 95 1.72 -10.89 -5.71
CA ARG A 95 1.47 -11.62 -4.47
C ARG A 95 0.10 -12.29 -4.46
N ILE A 96 -0.94 -11.67 -5.01
CA ILE A 96 -2.25 -12.31 -5.17
C ILE A 96 -2.14 -13.54 -6.08
N VAL A 97 -1.45 -13.43 -7.22
CA VAL A 97 -1.26 -14.54 -8.15
C VAL A 97 -0.47 -15.68 -7.50
N ASP A 98 0.57 -15.37 -6.75
CA ASP A 98 1.38 -16.33 -5.99
C ASP A 98 0.54 -17.07 -4.93
N LEU A 99 -0.24 -16.34 -4.13
CA LEU A 99 -1.15 -16.93 -3.15
C LEU A 99 -2.24 -17.80 -3.80
N ALA A 100 -2.75 -17.39 -4.96
CA ALA A 100 -3.72 -18.17 -5.72
C ALA A 100 -3.09 -19.47 -6.26
N ALA A 101 -1.85 -19.41 -6.77
CA ALA A 101 -1.11 -20.57 -7.24
C ALA A 101 -0.82 -21.57 -6.12
N LEU A 102 -0.53 -21.08 -4.91
CA LEU A 102 -0.36 -21.87 -3.69
C LEU A 102 -1.67 -22.41 -3.11
N ARG A 103 -2.81 -22.12 -3.76
CA ARG A 103 -4.16 -22.48 -3.29
C ARG A 103 -4.46 -21.96 -1.88
N ALA A 104 -3.93 -20.79 -1.53
CA ALA A 104 -4.17 -20.16 -0.24
C ALA A 104 -5.60 -19.60 -0.09
N PHE A 105 -6.31 -19.41 -1.20
CA PHE A 105 -7.69 -18.91 -1.25
C PHE A 105 -8.70 -20.07 -1.35
N GLN A 106 -8.67 -20.98 -0.38
CA GLN A 106 -9.68 -22.04 -0.26
C GLN A 106 -10.74 -21.60 0.75
N PHE A 107 -11.92 -21.26 0.24
CA PHE A 107 -13.02 -20.76 1.03
C PHE A 107 -14.22 -21.70 0.91
N ASP A 108 -14.89 -21.98 2.04
CA ASP A 108 -16.15 -22.75 2.05
C ASP A 108 -17.34 -21.83 1.77
N GLN A 109 -17.21 -20.56 2.19
CA GLN A 109 -18.23 -19.55 2.01
C GLN A 109 -17.64 -18.32 1.33
N PRO A 110 -18.39 -17.64 0.43
CA PRO A 110 -17.90 -16.45 -0.27
C PRO A 110 -17.47 -15.31 0.67
N THR A 111 -18.05 -15.22 1.86
CA THR A 111 -17.74 -14.18 2.86
C THR A 111 -16.37 -14.35 3.50
N GLU A 112 -15.79 -15.55 3.48
CA GLU A 112 -14.48 -15.84 4.07
C GLU A 112 -13.36 -15.06 3.39
N ILE A 113 -13.55 -14.59 2.15
CA ILE A 113 -12.57 -13.76 1.44
C ILE A 113 -12.24 -12.47 2.21
N PHE A 114 -13.19 -11.93 2.98
CA PHE A 114 -13.01 -10.70 3.77
C PHE A 114 -12.42 -10.98 5.15
N THR A 115 -12.72 -12.13 5.75
CA THR A 115 -12.31 -12.47 7.12
C THR A 115 -11.00 -13.23 7.18
N SER A 116 -10.66 -14.01 6.16
CA SER A 116 -9.45 -14.84 6.11
C SER A 116 -8.20 -14.07 5.66
N GLY A 117 -8.38 -12.93 4.98
CA GLY A 117 -7.32 -12.08 4.48
C GLY A 117 -7.62 -10.57 4.59
N PRO A 118 -8.00 -10.04 5.77
CA PRO A 118 -8.37 -8.62 5.91
C PRO A 118 -7.22 -7.68 5.50
N GLY A 119 -5.97 -8.09 5.68
CA GLY A 119 -4.81 -7.30 5.28
C GLY A 119 -4.71 -7.05 3.78
N LEU A 120 -5.17 -7.99 2.93
CA LEU A 120 -5.22 -7.77 1.48
C LEU A 120 -6.18 -6.63 1.13
N TRP A 121 -7.36 -6.61 1.76
CA TRP A 121 -8.36 -5.57 1.52
C TRP A 121 -7.90 -4.20 2.00
N VAL A 122 -7.40 -4.13 3.24
CA VAL A 122 -6.88 -2.87 3.80
C VAL A 122 -5.73 -2.34 2.94
N THR A 123 -4.81 -3.21 2.52
CA THR A 123 -3.71 -2.83 1.63
C THR A 123 -4.21 -2.36 0.27
N GLY A 124 -5.17 -3.06 -0.32
CA GLY A 124 -5.81 -2.67 -1.59
C GLY A 124 -6.45 -1.29 -1.52
N ILE A 125 -7.18 -0.99 -0.44
CA ILE A 125 -7.74 0.35 -0.19
C ILE A 125 -6.62 1.40 -0.14
N GLY A 126 -5.54 1.12 0.60
CA GLY A 126 -4.39 2.01 0.67
C GLY A 126 -3.73 2.26 -0.69
N LEU A 127 -3.61 1.24 -1.54
CA LEU A 127 -3.09 1.37 -2.90
C LEU A 127 -4.00 2.18 -3.82
N VAL A 128 -5.33 2.05 -3.69
CA VAL A 128 -6.29 2.91 -4.40
C VAL A 128 -6.13 4.36 -3.96
N MET A 129 -5.98 4.61 -2.66
CA MET A 129 -5.75 5.96 -2.13
C MET A 129 -4.44 6.56 -2.63
N LEU A 130 -3.36 5.77 -2.70
CA LEU A 130 -2.07 6.21 -3.22
C LEU A 130 -2.15 6.55 -4.71
N ALA A 131 -2.80 5.70 -5.51
CA ALA A 131 -3.05 5.98 -6.93
C ALA A 131 -3.87 7.26 -7.11
N ARG A 132 -4.88 7.47 -6.26
CA ARG A 132 -5.66 8.71 -6.26
C ARG A 132 -4.82 9.92 -5.90
N ALA A 133 -3.95 9.82 -4.89
CA ALA A 133 -3.05 10.89 -4.51
C ALA A 133 -2.09 11.24 -5.66
N ALA A 134 -1.51 10.25 -6.35
CA ALA A 134 -0.67 10.47 -7.52
C ALA A 134 -1.40 11.25 -8.63
N TYR A 135 -2.66 10.90 -8.88
CA TYR A 135 -3.51 11.62 -9.83
C TYR A 135 -3.81 13.06 -9.40
N ASP A 136 -4.06 13.28 -8.12
CA ASP A 136 -4.31 14.62 -7.59
C ASP A 136 -3.05 15.50 -7.70
N VAL A 137 -1.86 14.98 -7.39
CA VAL A 137 -0.58 15.69 -7.59
C VAL A 137 -0.34 16.01 -9.06
N PHE A 138 -0.70 15.11 -9.99
CA PHE A 138 -0.60 15.36 -11.43
C PHE A 138 -1.48 16.54 -11.89
N ARG A 139 -2.64 16.73 -11.24
CA ARG A 139 -3.57 17.82 -11.56
C ARG A 139 -3.24 19.15 -10.90
N GLU A 140 -2.30 19.18 -9.95
CA GLU A 140 -1.88 20.44 -9.33
C GLU A 140 -1.21 21.34 -10.38
N PRO A 141 -1.58 22.62 -10.49
CA PRO A 141 -0.95 23.55 -11.42
C PRO A 141 0.56 23.62 -11.13
N PRO A 142 1.43 23.66 -12.16
CA PRO A 142 2.84 23.87 -11.95
C PRO A 142 3.04 25.21 -11.24
N VAL A 143 3.59 25.17 -10.03
CA VAL A 143 3.98 26.37 -9.28
C VAL A 143 5.06 27.08 -10.11
N ARG A 144 4.68 28.20 -10.73
CA ARG A 144 5.60 29.10 -11.45
C ARG A 144 6.50 29.83 -10.47
#